data_AF-A0A381Y5T0-F1
#
_entry.id   AF-A0A381Y5T0-F1
#
_cell.length_a   1.000
_cell.length_b   1.000
_cell.length_c   1.000
_cell.angle_alpha   90.00
_cell.angle_beta   90.00
_cell.angle_gamma   90.00
#
_symmetry.space_group_name_H-M   'P 1'
#
loop_
_entity.id
_entity.type
_entity.pdbx_description
1 polymer ?
#
loop_
_entity_poly.entity_id
_entity_poly.type
_entity_poly.pdbx_seq_one_letter_code
_entity_poly.pdbx_strand_id
1 'polypeptide(L)'
;MNTRLRSSIPAVYRPRCESRTTILAATTLALSLSVTLPATELLVNSFWTPSHLMRQEVFDRWAADVERVTEGRVTSRFPTSTLAPPSRQWHMVTSGIADVAIVFNGFERNRLHLPTIADLPFGTPSAESASVALWRTYKRYFEAANEYSGVKLLGLMTHSGGDLYSLTTPIRNVAALAGMKIRTTDGSSSDAMQALGAVAVPSSGIGA
;
A
#
# COMPACT_ATOMS: atom_id res chain seq x y z
N MET A 1 15.25 62.23 100.81
CA MET A 1 14.06 63.09 100.97
C MET A 1 13.08 62.74 99.86
N ASN A 2 11.88 62.28 100.21
CA ASN A 2 10.63 62.37 99.44
C ASN A 2 10.52 61.65 98.08
N THR A 3 9.41 61.07 97.63
CA THR A 3 8.18 60.53 98.22
C THR A 3 7.54 59.69 97.09
N ARG A 4 6.67 58.76 97.48
CA ARG A 4 5.73 57.93 96.69
C ARG A 4 5.06 58.65 95.48
N LEU A 5 4.66 57.90 94.43
CA LEU A 5 3.25 57.55 94.09
C LEU A 5 3.01 57.08 92.63
N ARG A 6 2.01 56.18 92.48
CA ARG A 6 1.13 55.85 91.32
C ARG A 6 1.74 55.00 90.19
N SER A 7 1.28 53.78 89.89
CA SER A 7 -0.02 53.24 89.41
C SER A 7 -0.31 53.48 87.92
N SER A 8 -0.21 52.43 87.08
CA SER A 8 -1.11 52.13 85.93
C SER A 8 -0.56 51.00 85.02
N ILE A 9 -1.46 50.07 84.68
CA ILE A 9 -1.40 48.84 83.83
C ILE A 9 -1.29 49.22 82.32
N PRO A 10 -1.12 48.33 81.30
CA PRO A 10 -0.22 47.18 81.03
C PRO A 10 0.61 47.38 79.72
N ALA A 11 1.47 46.41 79.35
CA ALA A 11 1.83 46.19 77.94
C ALA A 11 2.00 44.69 77.63
N VAL A 12 1.27 44.26 76.60
CA VAL A 12 1.21 42.91 76.04
C VAL A 12 2.55 42.54 75.37
N TYR A 13 3.18 41.46 75.82
CA TYR A 13 4.38 40.90 75.18
C TYR A 13 4.01 39.65 74.38
N ARG A 14 4.19 39.70 73.05
CA ARG A 14 4.12 38.54 72.14
C ARG A 14 5.53 38.04 71.81
N PRO A 15 5.83 36.75 71.99
CA PRO A 15 6.92 36.11 71.27
C PRO A 15 6.41 35.26 70.10
N ARG A 16 7.15 35.38 69.00
CA ARG A 16 6.99 34.72 67.69
C ARG A 16 7.03 33.19 67.80
N CYS A 17 6.08 32.52 67.14
CA CYS A 17 6.15 31.11 66.84
C CYS A 17 6.76 30.97 65.43
N GLU A 18 8.02 30.55 65.34
CA GLU A 18 8.65 30.20 64.07
C GLU A 18 8.20 28.78 63.68
N SER A 19 7.21 28.70 62.76
CA SER A 19 6.77 27.43 62.21
C SER A 19 7.74 26.96 61.13
N ARG A 20 8.37 25.80 61.38
CA ARG A 20 9.08 25.03 60.36
C ARG A 20 8.10 24.57 59.29
N THR A 21 8.14 25.19 58.11
CA THR A 21 7.35 24.80 56.94
C THR A 21 8.03 23.64 56.23
N THR A 22 7.54 22.42 56.46
CA THR A 22 7.92 21.22 55.71
C THR A 22 7.27 21.27 54.33
N ILE A 23 8.07 21.42 53.27
CA ILE A 23 7.57 21.38 51.88
C ILE A 23 7.39 19.91 51.49
N LEU A 24 6.13 19.47 51.35
CA LEU A 24 5.77 18.18 50.77
C LEU A 24 5.84 18.31 49.24
N ALA A 25 6.82 17.66 48.60
CA ALA A 25 6.89 17.54 47.15
C ALA A 25 5.84 16.53 46.67
N ALA A 26 4.76 17.01 46.06
CA ALA A 26 3.75 16.17 45.42
C ALA A 26 4.21 15.79 44.00
N THR A 27 4.82 14.62 43.86
CA THR A 27 5.18 14.04 42.56
C THR A 27 3.92 13.44 41.91
N THR A 28 3.18 14.23 41.14
CA THR A 28 2.12 13.71 40.26
C THR A 28 2.76 12.91 39.13
N LEU A 29 2.77 11.58 39.28
CA LEU A 29 3.12 10.63 38.23
C LEU A 29 2.01 10.70 37.16
N ALA A 30 2.25 11.47 36.09
CA ALA A 30 1.40 11.46 34.91
C ALA A 30 1.53 10.09 34.24
N LEU A 31 0.59 9.19 34.54
CA LEU A 31 0.46 7.91 33.85
C LEU A 31 -0.07 8.19 32.45
N SER A 32 0.84 8.38 31.49
CA SER A 32 0.50 8.39 30.07
C SER A 32 -0.04 7.00 29.72
N LEU A 33 -1.36 6.84 29.75
CA LEU A 33 -2.04 5.71 29.16
C LEU A 33 -1.76 5.76 27.65
N SER A 34 -0.73 5.04 27.20
CA SER A 34 -0.57 4.71 25.80
C SER A 34 -1.79 3.87 25.41
N VAL A 35 -2.79 4.50 24.80
CA VAL A 35 -3.90 3.80 24.15
C VAL A 35 -3.29 3.01 22.99
N THR A 36 -3.08 1.71 23.19
CA THR A 36 -2.78 0.79 22.10
C THR A 36 -4.04 0.64 21.26
N LEU A 37 -4.18 1.46 20.22
CA LEU A 37 -5.20 1.24 19.20
C LEU A 37 -4.97 -0.17 18.61
N PRO A 38 -6.03 -0.97 18.37
CA PRO A 38 -5.88 -2.27 17.74
C PRO A 38 -5.17 -2.11 16.39
N ALA A 39 -4.04 -2.79 16.24
CA ALA A 39 -3.32 -2.85 14.97
C ALA A 39 -4.21 -3.57 13.94
N THR A 40 -4.49 -2.91 12.82
CA THR A 40 -5.16 -3.54 11.68
C THR A 40 -4.13 -4.31 10.89
N GLU A 41 -4.22 -5.63 10.87
CA GLU A 41 -3.34 -6.47 10.07
C GLU A 41 -4.00 -6.78 8.72
N LEU A 42 -3.40 -6.32 7.62
CA LEU A 42 -3.86 -6.59 6.27
C LEU A 42 -3.29 -7.91 5.76
N LEU A 43 -4.16 -8.80 5.27
CA LEU A 43 -3.77 -9.97 4.51
C LEU A 43 -3.52 -9.59 3.06
N VAL A 44 -2.24 -9.53 2.67
CA VAL A 44 -1.82 -9.15 1.32
C VAL A 44 -1.46 -10.41 0.52
N ASN A 45 -2.18 -10.68 -0.56
CA ASN A 45 -1.87 -11.80 -1.44
C ASN A 45 -0.95 -11.38 -2.59
N SER A 46 0.08 -12.18 -2.82
CA SER A 46 0.94 -12.10 -4.01
C SER A 46 0.98 -13.48 -4.67
N PHE A 47 0.66 -13.53 -5.96
CA PHE A 47 0.82 -14.76 -6.75
C PHE A 47 2.28 -14.99 -7.18
N TRP A 48 3.15 -14.00 -7.04
CA TRP A 48 4.59 -14.16 -7.23
C TRP A 48 5.29 -14.69 -5.98
N THR A 49 6.37 -15.46 -6.18
CA THR A 49 7.24 -15.95 -5.11
C THR A 49 7.96 -14.81 -4.38
N PRO A 50 8.44 -15.02 -3.14
CA PRO A 50 9.22 -14.05 -2.38
C PRO A 50 10.48 -13.51 -3.09
N SER A 51 11.04 -14.26 -4.03
CA SER A 51 12.22 -13.87 -4.82
C SER A 51 11.91 -12.99 -6.03
N HIS A 52 10.64 -12.84 -6.40
CA HIS A 52 10.25 -12.07 -7.58
C HIS A 52 10.34 -10.56 -7.32
N LEU A 53 10.79 -9.79 -8.32
CA LEU A 53 10.95 -8.33 -8.23
C LEU A 53 9.69 -7.60 -7.73
N MET A 54 8.51 -7.93 -8.29
CA MET A 54 7.24 -7.33 -7.81
C MET A 54 6.98 -7.61 -6.33
N ARG A 55 7.44 -8.75 -5.82
CA ARG A 55 7.22 -9.10 -4.43
C ARG A 55 8.15 -8.27 -3.52
N GLN A 56 9.44 -8.25 -3.83
CA GLN A 56 10.46 -7.56 -3.03
C GLN A 56 10.35 -6.03 -3.12
N GLU A 57 10.24 -5.50 -4.33
CA GLU A 57 10.43 -4.06 -4.57
C GLU A 57 9.13 -3.26 -4.54
N VAL A 58 7.97 -3.92 -4.69
CA VAL A 58 6.67 -3.24 -4.69
C VAL A 58 5.89 -3.61 -3.44
N PHE A 59 5.55 -4.88 -3.25
CA PHE A 59 4.69 -5.28 -2.12
C PHE A 59 5.35 -5.12 -0.76
N ASP A 60 6.56 -5.67 -0.59
CA ASP A 60 7.24 -5.63 0.71
C ASP A 60 7.60 -4.18 1.09
N ARG A 61 8.05 -3.36 0.13
CA ARG A 61 8.29 -1.93 0.35
C ARG A 61 7.01 -1.16 0.69
N TRP A 62 5.93 -1.38 -0.05
CA TRP A 62 4.65 -0.73 0.23
C TRP A 62 4.12 -1.10 1.63
N ALA A 63 4.18 -2.39 2.00
CA ALA A 63 3.78 -2.85 3.32
C ALA A 63 4.61 -2.19 4.44
N ALA A 64 5.94 -2.15 4.27
CA ALA A 64 6.83 -1.50 5.23
C ALA A 64 6.58 0.02 5.33
N ASP A 65 6.31 0.68 4.21
CA ASP A 65 5.96 2.10 4.20
C ASP A 65 4.61 2.36 4.89
N VAL A 66 3.60 1.53 4.66
CA VAL A 66 2.30 1.60 5.36
C VAL A 66 2.49 1.44 6.85
N GLU A 67 3.23 0.44 7.30
CA GLU A 67 3.52 0.24 8.72
C GLU A 67 4.25 1.43 9.33
N ARG A 68 5.27 1.94 8.64
CA ARG A 68 6.06 3.09 9.08
C ARG A 68 5.22 4.37 9.20
N VAL A 69 4.44 4.73 8.17
CA VAL A 69 3.64 5.98 8.19
C VAL A 69 2.42 5.89 9.09
N THR A 70 2.01 4.67 9.45
CA THR A 70 0.92 4.44 10.41
C THR A 70 1.43 4.18 11.83
N GLU A 71 2.74 4.27 12.07
CA GLU A 71 3.37 4.02 13.37
C GLU A 71 2.95 2.64 13.95
N GLY A 72 2.90 1.62 13.09
CA GLY A 72 2.51 0.25 13.45
C GLY A 72 1.01 0.03 13.64
N ARG A 73 0.16 1.04 13.45
CA ARG A 73 -1.31 0.86 13.52
C ARG A 73 -1.86 0.01 12.39
N VAL A 74 -1.16 -0.06 11.26
CA VAL A 74 -1.49 -0.94 10.14
C VAL A 74 -0.28 -1.78 9.80
N THR A 75 -0.41 -3.10 9.91
CA THR A 75 0.64 -4.06 9.53
C THR A 75 0.16 -4.88 8.34
N SER A 76 1.06 -5.66 7.74
CA SER A 76 0.71 -6.58 6.65
C SER A 76 1.28 -7.96 6.93
N ARG A 77 0.49 -8.99 6.64
CA ARG A 77 0.96 -10.36 6.58
C ARG A 77 0.77 -10.93 5.18
N PHE A 78 1.66 -11.83 4.82
CA PHE A 78 1.64 -12.48 3.52
C PHE A 78 1.56 -14.00 3.68
N PRO A 79 0.66 -14.67 2.95
CA PRO A 79 0.60 -16.13 2.91
C PRO A 79 1.91 -16.77 2.45
N THR A 80 2.17 -18.00 2.90
CA THR A 80 3.31 -18.81 2.44
C THR A 80 3.14 -19.29 0.99
N SER A 81 1.90 -19.43 0.53
CA SER A 81 1.53 -19.75 -0.84
C SER A 81 0.40 -18.85 -1.31
N THR A 82 0.31 -18.62 -2.62
CA THR A 82 -0.78 -17.80 -3.17
C THR A 82 -2.14 -18.40 -2.85
N LEU A 83 -3.08 -17.55 -2.45
CA LEU A 83 -4.45 -17.94 -2.11
C LEU A 83 -5.35 -18.07 -3.35
N ALA A 84 -4.91 -17.53 -4.49
CA ALA A 84 -5.63 -17.60 -5.75
C ALA A 84 -4.67 -17.52 -6.95
N PRO A 85 -5.03 -18.08 -8.12
CA PRO A 85 -4.29 -17.84 -9.35
C PRO A 85 -4.42 -16.37 -9.81
N PRO A 86 -3.57 -15.89 -10.74
CA PRO A 86 -3.58 -14.50 -11.19
C PRO A 86 -4.93 -13.98 -11.71
N SER A 87 -5.72 -14.81 -12.39
CA SER A 87 -7.03 -14.45 -12.94
C SER A 87 -8.16 -14.37 -11.91
N ARG A 88 -7.90 -14.72 -10.65
CA ARG A 88 -8.92 -14.77 -9.58
C ARG A 88 -8.65 -13.78 -8.44
N GLN A 89 -7.67 -12.89 -8.60
CA GLN A 89 -7.27 -11.93 -7.57
C GLN A 89 -8.40 -10.94 -7.22
N TRP A 90 -9.14 -10.41 -8.21
CA TRP A 90 -10.27 -9.51 -7.96
C TRP A 90 -11.35 -10.19 -7.13
N HIS A 91 -11.78 -11.37 -7.56
CA HIS A 91 -12.82 -12.14 -6.87
C HIS A 91 -12.41 -12.43 -5.42
N MET A 92 -11.18 -12.88 -5.19
CA MET A 92 -10.64 -13.16 -3.87
C MET A 92 -10.77 -11.96 -2.92
N VAL A 93 -10.43 -10.75 -3.38
CA VAL A 93 -10.57 -9.52 -2.58
C VAL A 93 -12.05 -9.20 -2.33
N THR A 94 -12.90 -9.24 -3.36
CA THR A 94 -14.34 -8.94 -3.21
C THR A 94 -15.09 -9.95 -2.34
N SER A 95 -14.58 -11.18 -2.22
CA SER A 95 -15.11 -12.23 -1.35
C SER A 95 -14.50 -12.23 0.05
N GLY A 96 -13.60 -11.27 0.36
CA GLY A 96 -13.01 -11.13 1.69
C GLY A 96 -12.00 -12.21 2.07
N ILE A 97 -11.43 -12.93 1.08
CA ILE A 97 -10.42 -13.97 1.34
C ILE A 97 -9.06 -13.34 1.65
N ALA A 98 -8.75 -12.21 1.03
CA ALA A 98 -7.57 -11.38 1.31
C ALA A 98 -7.96 -9.90 1.18
N ASP A 99 -7.27 -9.02 1.89
CA ASP A 99 -7.61 -7.60 1.94
C ASP A 99 -7.02 -6.82 0.76
N VAL A 100 -5.83 -7.21 0.32
CA VAL A 100 -5.08 -6.51 -0.73
C VAL A 100 -4.51 -7.52 -1.72
N ALA A 101 -4.64 -7.21 -3.01
CA ALA A 101 -4.04 -7.95 -4.10
C ALA A 101 -3.71 -7.01 -5.27
N ILE A 102 -2.84 -7.47 -6.15
CA ILE A 102 -2.64 -6.86 -7.47
C ILE A 102 -3.46 -7.62 -8.52
N VAL A 103 -4.05 -6.89 -9.44
CA VAL A 103 -4.87 -7.43 -10.52
C VAL A 103 -4.29 -6.95 -11.85
N PHE A 104 -4.12 -7.87 -12.80
CA PHE A 104 -3.91 -7.47 -14.18
C PHE A 104 -5.27 -7.09 -14.79
N ASN A 105 -5.42 -5.83 -15.22
CA ASN A 105 -6.70 -5.31 -15.69
C ASN A 105 -7.28 -6.13 -16.86
N GLY A 106 -6.43 -6.72 -17.71
CA GLY A 106 -6.85 -7.56 -18.83
C GLY A 106 -7.52 -8.89 -18.45
N PHE A 107 -7.54 -9.28 -17.16
CA PHE A 107 -8.38 -10.39 -16.69
C PHE A 107 -9.82 -9.97 -16.37
N GLU A 108 -10.08 -8.68 -16.16
CA GLU A 108 -11.39 -8.12 -15.78
C GLU A 108 -12.04 -7.40 -16.97
N ARG A 109 -11.97 -7.99 -18.18
CA ARG A 109 -12.35 -7.33 -19.46
C ARG A 109 -13.79 -6.83 -19.54
N ASN A 110 -14.71 -7.46 -18.79
CA ASN A 110 -16.12 -7.03 -18.77
C ASN A 110 -16.36 -5.83 -17.83
N ARG A 111 -15.33 -5.40 -17.09
CA ARG A 111 -15.40 -4.39 -16.03
C ARG A 111 -14.48 -3.22 -16.30
N LEU A 112 -13.21 -3.49 -16.63
CA LEU A 112 -12.15 -2.49 -16.75
C LEU A 112 -11.85 -2.25 -18.23
N HIS A 113 -12.25 -1.08 -18.74
CA HIS A 113 -12.03 -0.71 -20.14
C HIS A 113 -11.07 0.46 -20.26
N LEU A 114 -11.30 1.54 -19.51
CA LEU A 114 -10.50 2.76 -19.60
C LEU A 114 -9.00 2.57 -19.31
N PRO A 115 -8.58 1.81 -18.27
CA PRO A 115 -7.15 1.67 -17.97
C PRO A 115 -6.40 0.82 -19.02
N THR A 116 -7.10 0.09 -19.89
CA THR A 116 -6.47 -0.73 -20.96
C THR A 116 -5.78 0.11 -22.03
N ILE A 117 -6.01 1.44 -22.05
CA ILE A 117 -5.25 2.36 -22.91
C ILE A 117 -3.74 2.27 -22.67
N ALA A 118 -3.33 1.91 -21.45
CA ALA A 118 -1.92 1.73 -21.10
C ALA A 118 -1.31 0.45 -21.70
N ASP A 119 -2.13 -0.46 -22.21
CA ASP A 119 -1.68 -1.71 -22.82
C ASP A 119 -1.41 -1.56 -24.34
N LEU A 120 -1.69 -0.38 -24.90
CA LEU A 120 -1.46 -0.13 -26.32
C LEU A 120 0.04 -0.15 -26.66
N PRO A 121 0.43 -0.75 -27.81
CA PRO A 121 1.82 -0.78 -28.23
C PRO A 121 2.45 0.61 -28.38
N PHE A 122 3.76 0.67 -28.13
CA PHE A 122 4.62 1.84 -28.41
C PHE A 122 4.30 3.12 -27.60
N GLY A 123 3.65 3.01 -26.44
CA GLY A 123 3.32 4.15 -25.59
C GLY A 123 4.52 4.79 -24.87
N THR A 124 5.32 4.00 -24.15
CA THR A 124 6.49 4.50 -23.40
C THR A 124 7.46 3.38 -23.05
N PRO A 125 8.79 3.63 -23.10
CA PRO A 125 9.79 2.63 -22.73
C PRO A 125 9.98 2.47 -21.21
N SER A 126 9.52 3.43 -20.39
CA SER A 126 9.73 3.44 -18.94
C SER A 126 8.47 3.03 -18.18
N ALA A 127 8.56 1.94 -17.40
CA ALA A 127 7.49 1.48 -16.51
C ALA A 127 7.06 2.55 -15.50
N GLU A 128 8.01 3.30 -14.95
CA GLU A 128 7.75 4.36 -13.97
C GLU A 128 6.98 5.52 -14.62
N SER A 129 7.49 6.08 -15.73
CA SER A 129 6.83 7.20 -16.42
C SER A 129 5.44 6.82 -16.90
N ALA A 130 5.27 5.59 -17.40
CA ALA A 130 4.00 5.02 -17.80
C ALA A 130 3.01 4.91 -16.65
N SER A 131 3.45 4.37 -15.51
CA SER A 131 2.62 4.17 -14.32
C SER A 131 2.16 5.51 -13.73
N VAL A 132 3.06 6.49 -13.64
CA VAL A 132 2.72 7.85 -13.19
C VAL A 132 1.73 8.52 -14.15
N ALA A 133 1.94 8.38 -15.47
CA ALA A 133 1.02 8.91 -16.47
C ALA A 133 -0.36 8.25 -16.39
N LEU A 134 -0.42 6.92 -16.25
CA LEU A 134 -1.66 6.16 -16.10
C LEU A 134 -2.42 6.59 -14.84
N TRP A 135 -1.75 6.69 -13.69
CA TRP A 135 -2.39 7.13 -12.46
C TRP A 135 -2.96 8.55 -12.56
N ARG A 136 -2.18 9.50 -13.12
CA ARG A 136 -2.64 10.88 -13.34
C ARG A 136 -3.81 10.95 -14.31
N THR A 137 -3.78 10.15 -15.37
CA THR A 137 -4.88 10.06 -16.35
C THR A 137 -6.13 9.48 -15.69
N TYR A 138 -5.99 8.43 -14.88
CA TYR A 138 -7.09 7.87 -14.12
C TYR A 138 -7.74 8.91 -13.21
N LYS A 139 -6.94 9.58 -12.37
CA LYS A 139 -7.43 10.61 -11.45
C LYS A 139 -8.12 11.78 -12.14
N ARG A 140 -7.67 12.14 -13.34
CA ARG A 140 -8.23 13.29 -14.08
C ARG A 140 -9.44 12.94 -14.93
N TYR A 141 -9.49 11.74 -15.51
CA TYR A 141 -10.44 11.41 -16.57
C TYR A 141 -11.24 10.13 -16.32
N PHE A 142 -10.70 9.13 -15.62
CA PHE A 142 -11.33 7.80 -15.53
C PHE A 142 -12.03 7.55 -14.19
N GLU A 143 -11.62 8.22 -13.11
CA GLU A 143 -12.16 7.98 -11.78
C GLU A 143 -13.68 8.17 -11.71
N ALA A 144 -14.23 9.14 -12.45
CA ALA A 144 -15.66 9.41 -12.51
C ALA A 144 -16.48 8.25 -13.12
N ALA A 145 -15.87 7.39 -13.93
CA ALA A 145 -16.53 6.21 -14.49
C ALA A 145 -16.71 5.08 -13.45
N ASN A 146 -15.97 5.12 -12.33
CA ASN A 146 -16.09 4.19 -11.21
C ASN A 146 -16.00 2.70 -11.62
N GLU A 147 -15.18 2.37 -12.61
CA GLU A 147 -14.99 0.98 -13.08
C GLU A 147 -14.47 0.06 -11.95
N TYR A 148 -13.77 0.62 -10.97
CA TYR A 148 -13.26 -0.09 -9.79
C TYR A 148 -14.27 -0.26 -8.65
N SER A 149 -15.57 -0.01 -8.89
CA SER A 149 -16.61 -0.21 -7.89
C SER A 149 -16.58 -1.61 -7.26
N GLY A 150 -16.78 -1.66 -5.94
CA GLY A 150 -16.70 -2.90 -5.14
C GLY A 150 -15.34 -3.18 -4.52
N VAL A 151 -14.29 -2.44 -4.89
CA VAL A 151 -12.98 -2.46 -4.22
C VAL A 151 -12.46 -1.03 -4.03
N LYS A 152 -11.43 -0.86 -3.19
CA LYS A 152 -10.69 0.39 -3.11
C LYS A 152 -9.44 0.31 -4.00
N LEU A 153 -9.42 1.06 -5.09
CA LEU A 153 -8.21 1.19 -5.90
C LEU A 153 -7.12 1.95 -5.13
N LEU A 154 -5.98 1.29 -4.88
CA LEU A 154 -4.83 1.87 -4.18
C LEU A 154 -3.83 2.54 -5.12
N GLY A 155 -3.73 2.04 -6.36
CA GLY A 155 -2.82 2.57 -7.36
C GLY A 155 -2.95 1.84 -8.69
N LEU A 156 -2.37 2.43 -9.73
CA LEU A 156 -2.23 1.82 -11.05
C LEU A 156 -0.76 1.83 -11.44
N MET A 157 -0.35 0.76 -12.11
CA MET A 157 0.99 0.62 -12.65
C MET A 157 0.95 -0.20 -13.94
N THR A 158 2.01 -0.11 -14.72
CA THR A 158 2.26 -0.95 -15.88
C THR A 158 3.72 -1.38 -15.90
N HIS A 159 4.02 -2.44 -16.65
CA HIS A 159 5.38 -2.87 -16.91
C HIS A 159 5.98 -2.05 -18.07
N SER A 160 7.29 -2.19 -18.30
CA SER A 160 7.93 -1.66 -19.51
C SER A 160 7.40 -2.36 -20.77
N GLY A 161 7.73 -1.86 -21.96
CA GLY A 161 7.34 -2.53 -23.21
C GLY A 161 7.63 -4.03 -23.21
N GLY A 162 6.73 -4.82 -23.78
CA GLY A 162 6.89 -6.27 -23.87
C GLY A 162 7.91 -6.65 -24.95
N ASP A 163 8.81 -7.56 -24.61
CA ASP A 163 9.78 -8.13 -25.54
C ASP A 163 9.30 -9.47 -26.09
N LEU A 164 9.76 -9.80 -27.31
CA LEU A 164 9.55 -11.12 -27.91
C LEU A 164 10.78 -12.00 -27.63
N TYR A 165 10.57 -13.07 -26.89
CA TYR A 165 11.59 -14.06 -26.59
C TYR A 165 11.33 -15.33 -27.41
N SER A 166 12.38 -15.86 -28.02
CA SER A 166 12.35 -17.13 -28.75
C SER A 166 13.63 -17.90 -28.46
N LEU A 167 13.49 -19.18 -28.09
CA LEU A 167 14.62 -20.05 -27.77
C LEU A 167 15.28 -20.65 -29.03
N THR A 168 14.54 -20.68 -30.15
CA THR A 168 14.93 -21.47 -31.33
C THR A 168 15.00 -20.65 -32.61
N THR A 169 14.06 -19.72 -32.80
CA THR A 169 13.92 -18.99 -34.07
C THR A 169 14.11 -17.50 -33.85
N PRO A 170 15.12 -16.85 -34.47
CA PRO A 170 15.29 -15.41 -34.39
C PRO A 170 14.09 -14.65 -34.99
N ILE A 171 13.54 -13.69 -34.23
CA ILE A 171 12.45 -12.82 -34.68
C ILE A 171 13.06 -11.47 -35.09
N ARG A 172 13.18 -11.22 -36.40
CA ARG A 172 13.83 -10.01 -36.93
C ARG A 172 12.89 -9.08 -37.70
N ASN A 173 11.69 -9.56 -38.02
CA ASN A 173 10.66 -8.81 -38.72
C ASN A 173 9.29 -9.45 -38.42
N VAL A 174 8.21 -8.74 -38.77
CA VAL A 174 6.84 -9.20 -38.52
C VAL A 174 6.51 -10.48 -39.30
N ALA A 175 7.05 -10.67 -40.50
CA ALA A 175 6.79 -11.88 -41.29
C ALA A 175 7.26 -13.17 -40.59
N ALA A 176 8.27 -13.08 -39.71
CA ALA A 176 8.73 -14.20 -38.89
C ALA A 176 7.69 -14.68 -37.86
N LEU A 177 6.66 -13.87 -37.57
CA LEU A 177 5.59 -14.20 -36.63
C LEU A 177 4.50 -15.06 -37.28
N ALA A 178 4.41 -15.11 -38.60
CA ALA A 178 3.33 -15.82 -39.31
C ALA A 178 3.27 -17.30 -38.91
N GLY A 179 2.17 -17.71 -38.29
CA GLY A 179 1.95 -19.08 -37.81
C GLY A 179 2.81 -19.49 -36.60
N MET A 180 3.65 -18.60 -36.08
CA MET A 180 4.50 -18.89 -34.93
C MET A 180 3.65 -19.02 -33.67
N LYS A 181 3.79 -20.13 -32.94
CA LYS A 181 3.14 -20.29 -31.64
C LYS A 181 3.90 -19.49 -30.58
N ILE A 182 3.26 -18.46 -30.05
CA ILE A 182 3.86 -17.57 -29.05
C ILE A 182 3.00 -17.60 -27.80
N ARG A 183 3.63 -17.89 -26.66
CA ARG A 183 2.95 -17.75 -25.38
C ARG A 183 2.71 -16.27 -25.10
N THR A 184 1.48 -15.95 -24.72
CA THR A 184 1.06 -14.59 -24.38
C THR A 184 0.37 -14.58 -23.01
N THR A 185 0.25 -13.40 -22.43
CA THR A 185 -0.81 -13.17 -21.42
C THR A 185 -2.14 -13.04 -22.16
N ASP A 186 -3.21 -13.55 -21.56
CA ASP A 186 -4.55 -13.34 -22.10
C ASP A 186 -4.90 -11.84 -22.19
N GLY A 187 -5.83 -11.47 -23.07
CA GLY A 187 -6.20 -10.08 -23.34
C GLY A 187 -5.35 -9.41 -24.42
N SER A 188 -5.04 -8.13 -24.23
CA SER A 188 -4.42 -7.24 -25.25
C SER A 188 -3.16 -7.81 -25.90
N SER A 189 -2.29 -8.48 -25.15
CA SER A 189 -1.09 -9.13 -25.69
C SER A 189 -1.40 -10.27 -26.67
N SER A 190 -2.47 -11.04 -26.40
CA SER A 190 -2.92 -12.13 -27.29
C SER A 190 -3.53 -11.58 -28.57
N ASP A 191 -4.35 -10.54 -28.44
CA ASP A 191 -4.96 -9.85 -29.59
C ASP A 191 -3.90 -9.23 -30.50
N ALA A 192 -2.90 -8.57 -29.91
CA ALA A 192 -1.78 -7.99 -30.67
C ALA A 192 -0.99 -9.04 -31.43
N MET A 193 -0.68 -10.20 -30.82
CA MET A 193 0.06 -11.26 -31.51
C MET A 193 -0.75 -11.92 -32.64
N GLN A 194 -2.05 -12.12 -32.44
CA GLN A 194 -2.93 -12.62 -33.49
C GLN A 194 -3.03 -11.65 -34.67
N ALA A 195 -3.14 -10.35 -34.39
CA ALA A 195 -3.14 -9.30 -35.42
C ALA A 195 -1.83 -9.26 -36.23
N LEU A 196 -0.70 -9.65 -35.63
CA LEU A 196 0.60 -9.78 -36.28
C LEU A 196 0.81 -11.12 -37.00
N GLY A 197 -0.21 -12.00 -37.03
CA GLY A 197 -0.19 -13.28 -37.73
C GLY A 197 0.38 -14.46 -36.94
N ALA A 198 0.72 -14.26 -35.66
CA ALA A 198 1.14 -15.34 -34.77
C ALA A 198 -0.06 -16.13 -34.24
N VAL A 199 0.21 -17.37 -33.81
CA VAL A 199 -0.74 -18.18 -33.06
C VAL A 199 -0.51 -17.94 -31.58
N ALA A 200 -1.30 -17.05 -30.97
CA ALA A 200 -1.22 -16.78 -29.54
C ALA A 200 -1.63 -18.03 -28.73
N VAL A 201 -0.83 -18.36 -27.72
CA VAL A 201 -1.12 -19.43 -26.74
C VAL A 201 -1.23 -18.76 -25.36
N PRO A 202 -2.43 -18.29 -24.97
CA PRO A 202 -2.62 -17.58 -23.71
C PRO A 202 -2.35 -18.51 -22.52
N SER A 203 -1.54 -18.03 -21.57
CA SER A 203 -1.33 -18.70 -20.29
C SER A 203 -0.95 -17.65 -19.24
N SER A 204 -1.33 -17.85 -17.98
CA SER A 204 -0.93 -16.99 -16.86
C SER A 204 0.56 -17.12 -16.52
N GLY A 205 1.21 -18.23 -16.88
CA GLY A 205 2.66 -18.48 -16.71
C GLY A 205 3.20 -18.34 -15.29
N ILE A 206 2.31 -18.28 -14.32
CA ILE A 206 2.60 -18.36 -12.90
C ILE A 206 1.66 -19.46 -12.40
N GLY A 207 2.25 -20.61 -12.08
CA GLY A 207 1.54 -21.87 -11.84
C GLY A 207 1.47 -22.76 -13.09
N ALA A 208 2.61 -23.32 -13.47
CA ALA A 208 2.69 -24.75 -13.76
C ALA A 208 3.42 -25.40 -12.58
#